data_AF-A0A397DKR6-F1
#
_entry.id   AF-A0A397DKR6-F1
#
_cell.length_a   1.000
_cell.length_b   1.000
_cell.length_c   1.000
_cell.angle_alpha   90.00
_cell.angle_beta   90.00
_cell.angle_gamma   90.00
#
_symmetry.space_group_name_H-M   'P 1'
#
loop_
_entity.id
_entity.type
_entity.pdbx_description
1 polymer ?
#
loop_
_entity_poly.entity_id
_entity_poly.type
_entity_poly.pdbx_seq_one_letter_code
_entity_poly.pdbx_strand_id
1 'polypeptide(L)'
;MVLRLTDAQNATILAIAETIVGPLPDDVAKDIVSEHMDTVRNLSEGTDEAAGTPTEDELLATTQVHPRELGLLASVEVMLHKLPKDRWSEFEKVLYLLSTGWGTKVVTASARMVPFHKLTVSEREDALRNLTLSSFAKVRSLFQVFKALVSFCMFAKTRSVHGKLNPLWENLHYPGRPEEKKRPPRSQFWEPKFEE
;
A
#
# COMPACT_ATOMS: atom_id res chain seq x y z
N MET A 1 -26.98 8.47 -5.72
CA MET A 1 -26.43 7.50 -6.69
C MET A 1 -25.12 7.00 -6.12
N VAL A 2 -25.00 5.71 -5.79
CA VAL A 2 -23.72 5.13 -5.35
C VAL A 2 -22.86 5.00 -6.60
N LEU A 3 -21.85 5.85 -6.75
CA LEU A 3 -20.94 5.84 -7.88
C LEU A 3 -20.03 4.61 -7.75
N ARG A 4 -20.35 3.55 -8.49
CA ARG A 4 -19.49 2.36 -8.62
C ARG A 4 -18.50 2.59 -9.75
N LEU A 5 -17.25 2.21 -9.49
CA LEU A 5 -16.22 2.14 -10.52
C LEU A 5 -16.62 1.12 -11.59
N THR A 6 -16.23 1.40 -12.83
CA THR A 6 -16.38 0.46 -13.94
C THR A 6 -15.38 -0.69 -13.82
N ASP A 7 -15.67 -1.83 -14.47
CA ASP A 7 -14.77 -2.99 -14.48
C ASP A 7 -13.37 -2.63 -14.99
N ALA A 8 -13.28 -1.73 -15.99
CA ALA A 8 -12.01 -1.29 -16.54
C ALA A 8 -11.20 -0.42 -15.54
N GLN A 9 -11.87 0.41 -14.74
CA GLN A 9 -11.22 1.17 -13.67
C GLN A 9 -10.78 0.24 -12.52
N ASN A 10 -11.60 -0.75 -12.16
CA ASN A 10 -11.26 -1.76 -11.17
C ASN A 10 -10.03 -2.59 -11.57
N ALA A 11 -9.99 -3.05 -12.83
CA ALA A 11 -8.83 -3.74 -13.39
C ALA A 11 -7.58 -2.86 -13.38
N THR A 12 -7.74 -1.56 -13.61
CA THR A 12 -6.65 -0.58 -13.59
C THR A 12 -6.10 -0.38 -12.18
N ILE A 13 -6.96 -0.23 -11.17
CA ILE A 13 -6.53 -0.15 -9.75
C ILE A 13 -5.78 -1.42 -9.35
N LEU A 14 -6.31 -2.59 -9.70
CA LEU A 14 -5.66 -3.87 -9.40
C LEU A 14 -4.29 -3.98 -10.08
N ALA A 15 -4.20 -3.62 -11.36
CA ALA A 15 -2.93 -3.62 -12.08
C ALA A 15 -1.91 -2.67 -11.43
N ILE A 16 -2.33 -1.48 -11.00
CA ILE A 16 -1.46 -0.54 -10.26
C ILE A 16 -1.02 -1.16 -8.93
N ALA A 17 -1.96 -1.75 -8.17
CA ALA A 17 -1.65 -2.37 -6.89
C ALA A 17 -0.68 -3.55 -7.03
N GLU A 18 -0.91 -4.44 -7.98
CA GLU A 18 -0.03 -5.56 -8.31
C GLU A 18 1.37 -5.08 -8.73
N THR A 19 1.48 -3.92 -9.38
CA THR A 19 2.78 -3.37 -9.76
C THR A 19 3.52 -2.75 -8.57
N ILE A 20 2.82 -2.22 -7.56
CA ILE A 20 3.44 -1.54 -6.42
C ILE A 20 3.73 -2.49 -5.25
N VAL A 21 2.82 -3.42 -4.97
CA VAL A 21 2.89 -4.33 -3.80
C VAL A 21 2.48 -5.77 -4.16
N GLY A 22 2.50 -6.14 -5.44
CA GLY A 22 2.28 -7.52 -5.85
C GLY A 22 3.41 -8.43 -5.42
N PRO A 23 3.20 -9.76 -5.55
CA PRO A 23 4.22 -10.73 -5.18
C PRO A 23 5.47 -10.57 -6.04
N LEU A 24 6.63 -10.68 -5.42
CA LEU A 24 7.91 -10.66 -6.11
C LEU A 24 8.22 -12.04 -6.72
N PRO A 25 8.94 -12.10 -7.85
CA PRO A 25 9.52 -13.36 -8.33
C PRO A 25 10.38 -14.02 -7.24
N ASP A 26 10.33 -15.35 -7.13
CA ASP A 26 10.98 -16.10 -6.05
C ASP A 26 12.49 -15.85 -5.94
N ASP A 27 13.17 -15.70 -7.07
CA ASP A 27 14.60 -15.36 -7.14
C ASP A 27 14.88 -13.96 -6.61
N VAL A 28 14.11 -12.97 -7.07
CA VAL A 28 14.23 -11.57 -6.61
C VAL A 28 13.89 -11.44 -5.12
N ALA A 29 12.87 -12.17 -4.66
CA ALA A 29 12.48 -12.19 -3.26
C ALA A 29 13.59 -12.74 -2.36
N LYS A 30 14.22 -13.86 -2.75
CA LYS A 30 15.36 -14.45 -2.03
C LYS A 30 16.54 -13.50 -1.97
N ASP A 31 16.92 -12.92 -3.10
CA ASP A 31 18.05 -11.99 -3.15
C ASP A 31 17.85 -10.80 -2.21
N ILE A 32 16.66 -10.17 -2.23
CA ILE A 32 16.33 -9.02 -1.37
C ILE A 32 16.31 -9.42 0.11
N VAL A 33 15.69 -10.57 0.45
CA VAL A 33 15.61 -11.01 1.84
C VAL A 33 16.98 -11.38 2.36
N SER A 34 17.81 -12.10 1.60
CA SER A 34 19.18 -12.43 1.99
C SER A 34 20.03 -11.17 2.20
N GLU A 35 19.94 -10.18 1.29
CA GLU A 35 20.63 -8.89 1.46
C GLU A 35 20.18 -8.15 2.73
N HIS A 36 18.87 -8.18 3.02
CA HIS A 36 18.33 -7.60 4.25
C HIS A 36 18.85 -8.31 5.50
N MET A 37 18.86 -9.65 5.51
CA MET A 37 19.34 -10.44 6.64
C MET A 37 20.84 -10.23 6.89
N ASP A 38 21.65 -10.14 5.83
CA ASP A 38 23.06 -9.80 5.92
C ASP A 38 23.26 -8.39 6.49
N THR A 39 22.45 -7.42 6.06
CA THR A 39 22.47 -6.05 6.58
C THR A 39 22.13 -6.00 8.07
N VAL A 40 21.07 -6.70 8.49
CA VAL A 40 20.66 -6.77 9.90
C VAL A 40 21.77 -7.42 10.73
N ARG A 41 22.33 -8.55 10.28
CA ARG A 41 23.42 -9.26 10.98
C ARG A 41 24.65 -8.37 11.17
N ASN A 42 25.07 -7.66 10.11
CA ASN A 42 26.24 -6.79 10.16
C ASN A 42 26.03 -5.56 11.08
N LEU A 43 24.79 -5.11 11.23
CA LEU A 43 24.44 -3.97 12.10
C LEU A 43 24.13 -4.39 13.54
N SER A 44 23.81 -5.66 13.79
CA SER A 44 23.49 -6.20 15.12
C SER A 44 24.68 -6.82 15.86
N GLU A 45 25.87 -6.87 15.24
CA GLU A 45 27.12 -7.28 15.90
C GLU A 45 27.40 -6.42 17.15
N GLY A 46 26.99 -6.90 18.33
CA GLY A 46 27.22 -6.26 19.63
C GLY A 46 25.97 -6.01 20.48
N THR A 47 24.76 -6.27 19.98
CA THR A 47 23.51 -6.19 20.75
C THR A 47 22.82 -7.55 20.76
N ASP A 48 22.48 -8.06 21.95
CA ASP A 48 21.67 -9.28 22.13
C ASP A 48 20.50 -9.26 21.14
N GLU A 49 20.32 -10.35 20.38
CA GLU A 49 19.26 -10.53 19.39
C GLU A 49 17.93 -9.99 19.94
N ALA A 50 17.51 -8.83 19.42
CA ALA A 50 16.34 -8.15 19.91
C ALA A 50 15.12 -9.01 19.59
N ALA A 51 14.45 -9.53 20.62
CA ALA A 51 13.17 -10.19 20.48
C ALA A 51 12.23 -9.35 19.58
N GLY A 52 11.94 -9.85 18.37
CA GLY A 52 11.14 -9.14 17.37
C GLY A 52 11.81 -8.85 16.03
N THR A 53 13.01 -9.39 15.74
CA THR A 53 13.51 -9.46 14.35
C THR A 53 12.84 -10.62 13.60
N PRO A 54 12.17 -10.36 12.46
CA PRO A 54 11.54 -11.40 11.68
C PRO A 54 12.57 -12.34 11.04
N THR A 55 12.23 -13.61 10.95
CA THR A 55 13.03 -14.66 10.31
C THR A 55 13.02 -14.53 8.78
N GLU A 56 14.00 -15.16 8.12
CA GLU A 56 14.08 -15.21 6.66
C GLU A 56 12.78 -15.77 6.03
N ASP A 57 12.26 -16.86 6.58
CA ASP A 57 11.00 -17.47 6.11
C ASP A 57 9.80 -16.54 6.28
N GLU A 58 9.72 -15.80 7.41
CA GLU A 58 8.66 -14.82 7.64
C GLU A 58 8.74 -13.65 6.65
N LEU A 59 9.94 -13.13 6.39
CA LEU A 59 10.18 -12.09 5.40
C LEU A 59 9.84 -12.56 3.99
N LEU A 60 10.27 -13.76 3.58
CA LEU A 60 9.90 -14.36 2.30
C LEU A 60 8.39 -14.47 2.16
N ALA A 61 7.69 -14.95 3.20
CA ALA A 61 6.24 -15.03 3.19
C ALA A 61 5.56 -13.66 3.01
N THR A 62 6.13 -12.56 3.52
CA THR A 62 5.59 -11.20 3.27
C THR A 62 5.68 -10.79 1.80
N THR A 63 6.71 -11.22 1.08
CA THR A 63 6.90 -10.88 -0.34
C THR A 63 5.92 -11.56 -1.28
N GLN A 64 5.16 -12.54 -0.79
CA GLN A 64 4.28 -13.40 -1.59
C GLN A 64 2.79 -13.09 -1.42
N VAL A 65 2.41 -12.15 -0.53
CA VAL A 65 1.00 -11.86 -0.26
C VAL A 65 0.35 -11.11 -1.43
N HIS A 66 -0.66 -11.72 -2.06
CA HIS A 66 -1.31 -11.11 -3.21
C HIS A 66 -2.34 -10.03 -2.77
N PRO A 67 -2.36 -8.83 -3.39
CA PRO A 67 -3.28 -7.74 -3.00
C PRO A 67 -4.78 -8.10 -3.05
N ARG A 68 -5.12 -9.08 -3.89
CA ARG A 68 -6.49 -9.60 -4.06
C ARG A 68 -6.99 -10.31 -2.80
N GLU A 69 -6.12 -11.03 -2.09
CA GLU A 69 -6.47 -11.78 -0.88
C GLU A 69 -6.86 -10.86 0.29
N LEU A 70 -6.34 -9.64 0.29
CA LEU A 70 -6.67 -8.60 1.26
C LEU A 70 -7.92 -7.80 0.91
N GLY A 71 -8.48 -8.01 -0.29
CA GLY A 71 -9.66 -7.27 -0.74
C GLY A 71 -9.31 -5.82 -0.97
N LEU A 72 -8.14 -5.59 -1.57
CA LEU A 72 -7.62 -4.25 -1.80
C LEU A 72 -8.62 -3.41 -2.58
N LEU A 73 -9.27 -3.97 -3.60
CA LEU A 73 -10.27 -3.25 -4.40
C LEU A 73 -11.42 -2.69 -3.55
N ALA A 74 -12.06 -3.54 -2.73
CA ALA A 74 -13.13 -3.10 -1.83
C ALA A 74 -12.65 -2.06 -0.81
N SER A 75 -11.40 -2.20 -0.35
CA SER A 75 -10.79 -1.25 0.60
C SER A 75 -10.54 0.11 -0.05
N VAL A 76 -10.04 0.09 -1.29
CA VAL A 76 -9.84 1.27 -2.13
C VAL A 76 -11.17 1.95 -2.40
N GLU A 77 -12.22 1.22 -2.78
CA GLU A 77 -13.56 1.79 -2.95
C GLU A 77 -14.04 2.49 -1.67
N VAL A 78 -13.93 1.85 -0.50
CA VAL A 78 -14.32 2.47 0.78
C VAL A 78 -13.50 3.73 1.08
N MET A 79 -12.19 3.71 0.84
CA MET A 79 -11.31 4.86 1.01
C MET A 79 -11.70 6.01 0.09
N LEU A 80 -11.99 5.69 -1.17
CA LEU A 80 -12.36 6.67 -2.17
C LEU A 80 -13.71 7.33 -1.86
N HIS A 81 -14.67 6.60 -1.29
CA HIS A 81 -15.93 7.16 -0.80
C HIS A 81 -15.78 8.12 0.39
N LYS A 82 -14.65 8.09 1.11
CA LYS A 82 -14.35 9.03 2.20
C LYS A 82 -13.72 10.33 1.69
N LEU A 83 -13.33 10.40 0.42
CA LEU A 83 -12.75 11.62 -0.14
C LEU A 83 -13.83 12.69 -0.37
N PRO A 84 -13.47 13.98 -0.29
CA PRO A 84 -14.32 15.05 -0.79
C PRO A 84 -14.76 14.80 -2.24
N LYS A 85 -16.02 15.16 -2.57
CA LYS A 85 -16.64 14.83 -3.87
C LYS A 85 -15.85 15.36 -5.08
N ASP A 86 -15.24 16.53 -4.94
CA ASP A 86 -14.36 17.15 -5.93
C ASP A 86 -13.12 16.28 -6.19
N ARG A 87 -12.45 15.83 -5.11
CA ARG A 87 -11.26 14.96 -5.20
C ARG A 87 -11.59 13.59 -5.74
N TRP A 88 -12.74 13.03 -5.35
CA TRP A 88 -13.25 11.80 -5.93
C TRP A 88 -13.44 11.92 -7.45
N SER A 89 -14.11 12.97 -7.93
CA SER A 89 -14.35 13.19 -9.35
C SER A 89 -13.04 13.37 -10.14
N GLU A 90 -12.07 14.08 -9.58
CA GLU A 90 -10.74 14.21 -10.18
C GLU A 90 -10.04 12.85 -10.31
N PHE A 91 -10.06 12.05 -9.25
CA PHE A 91 -9.43 10.72 -9.24
C PHE A 91 -10.12 9.74 -10.20
N GLU A 92 -11.46 9.76 -10.24
CA GLU A 92 -12.26 8.94 -11.15
C GLU A 92 -11.92 9.23 -12.62
N LYS A 93 -11.72 10.51 -12.98
CA LYS A 93 -11.27 10.92 -14.32
C LYS A 93 -9.89 10.37 -14.64
N VAL A 94 -8.97 10.38 -13.67
CA VAL A 94 -7.63 9.80 -13.88
C VAL A 94 -7.71 8.29 -14.09
N LEU A 95 -8.49 7.59 -13.28
CA LEU A 95 -8.73 6.15 -13.45
C LEU A 95 -9.38 5.83 -14.81
N TYR A 96 -10.31 6.69 -15.26
CA TYR A 96 -10.88 6.59 -16.59
C TYR A 96 -9.83 6.79 -17.68
N LEU A 97 -8.96 7.79 -17.59
CA LEU A 97 -7.88 8.00 -18.56
C LEU A 97 -6.95 6.77 -18.63
N LEU A 98 -6.52 6.25 -17.47
CA LEU A 98 -5.66 5.05 -17.39
C LEU A 98 -6.37 3.77 -17.84
N SER A 99 -7.70 3.71 -17.82
CA SER A 99 -8.45 2.58 -18.37
C SER A 99 -8.60 2.65 -19.90
N THR A 100 -8.14 3.74 -20.53
CA THR A 100 -8.07 3.89 -21.99
C THR A 100 -6.64 3.85 -22.51
N GLY A 101 -6.45 3.48 -23.78
CA GLY A 101 -5.12 3.40 -24.37
C GLY A 101 -4.43 4.73 -24.57
N TRP A 102 -5.15 5.73 -25.08
CA TRP A 102 -4.61 7.06 -25.29
C TRP A 102 -4.34 7.77 -23.95
N GLY A 103 -5.24 7.64 -22.98
CA GLY A 103 -5.07 8.26 -21.67
C GLY A 103 -3.89 7.68 -20.91
N THR A 104 -3.68 6.36 -20.98
CA THR A 104 -2.47 5.72 -20.44
C THR A 104 -1.21 6.32 -21.06
N LYS A 105 -1.13 6.35 -22.40
CA LYS A 105 0.04 6.90 -23.11
C LYS A 105 0.33 8.36 -22.76
N VAL A 106 -0.70 9.19 -22.65
CA VAL A 106 -0.54 10.61 -22.31
C VAL A 106 -0.12 10.79 -20.85
N VAL A 107 -0.71 10.04 -19.92
CA VAL A 107 -0.49 10.23 -18.49
C VAL A 107 0.83 9.62 -18.03
N THR A 108 1.21 8.45 -18.55
CA THR A 108 2.38 7.68 -18.10
C THR A 108 3.54 7.69 -19.11
N ALA A 109 3.38 8.34 -20.26
CA ALA A 109 4.34 8.27 -21.37
C ALA A 109 4.65 6.82 -21.80
N SER A 110 3.69 5.89 -21.67
CA SER A 110 3.89 4.49 -22.05
C SER A 110 4.20 4.34 -23.55
N ALA A 111 5.09 3.40 -23.88
CA ALA A 111 5.48 3.14 -25.26
C ALA A 111 4.26 2.79 -26.13
N ARG A 112 3.41 1.88 -25.62
CA ARG A 112 2.17 1.43 -26.28
C ARG A 112 0.97 2.23 -25.84
N MET A 113 0.03 2.39 -26.77
CA MET A 113 -1.25 3.05 -26.57
C MET A 113 -2.34 2.02 -26.24
N VAL A 114 -2.24 1.39 -25.07
CA VAL A 114 -3.20 0.40 -24.56
C VAL A 114 -3.58 0.74 -23.12
N PRO A 115 -4.78 0.36 -22.65
CA PRO A 115 -5.16 0.57 -21.25
C PRO A 115 -4.09 0.06 -20.28
N PHE A 116 -3.91 0.74 -19.14
CA PHE A 116 -2.87 0.41 -18.18
C PHE A 116 -2.92 -1.06 -17.73
N HIS A 117 -4.10 -1.59 -17.46
CA HIS A 117 -4.29 -3.01 -17.08
C HIS A 117 -3.99 -4.03 -18.20
N LYS A 118 -3.75 -3.58 -19.44
CA LYS A 118 -3.32 -4.42 -20.57
C LYS A 118 -1.83 -4.31 -20.88
N LEU A 119 -1.10 -3.43 -20.18
CA LEU A 119 0.35 -3.41 -20.20
C LEU A 119 0.89 -4.68 -19.53
N THR A 120 2.05 -5.15 -19.98
CA THR A 120 2.85 -6.19 -19.29
C THR A 120 3.40 -5.65 -17.97
N VAL A 121 3.92 -6.53 -17.09
CA VAL A 121 4.45 -6.12 -15.78
C VAL A 121 5.55 -5.08 -15.93
N SER A 122 6.58 -5.34 -16.74
CA SER A 122 7.67 -4.40 -17.00
C SER A 122 7.17 -3.07 -17.57
N GLU A 123 6.21 -3.09 -18.49
CA GLU A 123 5.62 -1.85 -19.03
C GLU A 123 4.83 -1.05 -17.98
N ARG A 124 4.21 -1.72 -17.00
CA ARG A 124 3.52 -1.05 -15.89
C ARG A 124 4.52 -0.42 -14.93
N GLU A 125 5.61 -1.11 -14.62
CA GLU A 125 6.69 -0.59 -13.78
C GLU A 125 7.31 0.66 -14.41
N ASP A 126 7.64 0.60 -15.71
CA ASP A 126 8.15 1.75 -16.46
C ASP A 126 7.14 2.90 -16.50
N ALA A 127 5.86 2.60 -16.71
CA ALA A 127 4.79 3.59 -16.69
C ALA A 127 4.68 4.29 -15.31
N LEU A 128 4.74 3.54 -14.21
CA LEU A 128 4.75 4.12 -12.86
C LEU A 128 6.03 4.89 -12.57
N ARG A 129 7.19 4.42 -13.06
CA ARG A 129 8.47 5.12 -12.97
C ARG A 129 8.45 6.44 -13.74
N ASN A 130 7.80 6.48 -14.90
CA ASN A 130 7.62 7.73 -15.64
C ASN A 130 6.74 8.72 -14.87
N LEU A 131 5.73 8.24 -14.11
CA LEU A 131 4.94 9.10 -13.24
C LEU A 131 5.81 9.71 -12.12
N THR A 132 6.68 8.91 -11.48
CA THR A 132 7.55 9.41 -10.39
C THR A 132 8.58 10.41 -10.87
N LEU A 133 9.13 10.20 -12.06
CA LEU A 133 10.17 11.02 -12.67
C LEU A 133 9.62 12.18 -13.52
N SER A 134 8.29 12.32 -13.58
CA SER A 134 7.66 13.35 -14.40
C SER A 134 8.07 14.77 -13.98
N SER A 135 8.35 15.63 -14.96
CA SER A 135 8.58 17.06 -14.71
C SER A 135 7.32 17.77 -14.17
N PHE A 136 6.13 17.21 -14.40
CA PHE A 136 4.87 17.77 -13.93
C PHE A 136 4.57 17.34 -12.49
N ALA A 137 4.52 18.29 -11.57
CA ALA A 137 4.22 18.03 -10.16
C ALA A 137 2.89 17.28 -9.93
N LYS A 138 1.87 17.56 -10.75
CA LYS A 138 0.57 16.86 -10.69
C LYS A 138 0.68 15.36 -11.00
N VAL A 139 1.51 15.01 -11.99
CA VAL A 139 1.74 13.62 -12.40
C VAL A 139 2.54 12.87 -11.34
N ARG A 140 3.55 13.51 -10.74
CA ARG A 140 4.27 12.95 -9.59
C ARG A 140 3.37 12.74 -8.39
N SER A 141 2.51 13.72 -8.09
CA SER A 141 1.53 13.61 -7.00
C SER A 141 0.57 12.45 -7.24
N LEU A 142 0.21 12.15 -8.49
CA LEU A 142 -0.65 11.02 -8.81
C LEU A 142 -0.01 9.69 -8.41
N PHE A 143 1.28 9.49 -8.71
CA PHE A 143 2.00 8.31 -8.23
C PHE A 143 1.98 8.22 -6.70
N GLN A 144 2.24 9.33 -6.01
CA GLN A 144 2.23 9.33 -4.53
C GLN A 144 0.86 8.96 -3.97
N VAL A 145 -0.23 9.43 -4.61
CA VAL A 145 -1.59 9.04 -4.24
C VAL A 145 -1.81 7.55 -4.46
N PHE A 146 -1.43 6.99 -5.61
CA PHE A 146 -1.55 5.56 -5.86
C PHE A 146 -0.75 4.73 -4.86
N LYS A 147 0.51 5.10 -4.62
CA LYS A 147 1.39 4.44 -3.65
C LYS A 147 0.78 4.48 -2.25
N ALA A 148 0.40 5.66 -1.77
CA ALA A 148 -0.19 5.82 -0.43
C ALA A 148 -1.50 5.03 -0.27
N LEU A 149 -2.39 5.09 -1.27
CA LEU A 149 -3.66 4.38 -1.26
C LEU A 149 -3.46 2.86 -1.23
N VAL A 150 -2.60 2.33 -2.09
CA VAL A 150 -2.29 0.90 -2.17
C VAL A 150 -1.60 0.44 -0.89
N SER A 151 -0.54 1.12 -0.44
CA SER A 151 0.18 0.77 0.78
C SER A 151 -0.72 0.83 2.01
N PHE A 152 -1.60 1.83 2.13
CA PHE A 152 -2.55 1.90 3.24
C PHE A 152 -3.52 0.71 3.21
N CYS A 153 -4.07 0.37 2.05
CA CYS A 153 -4.98 -0.78 1.94
C CYS A 153 -4.29 -2.12 2.19
N MET A 154 -3.00 -2.23 1.83
CA MET A 154 -2.20 -3.44 2.00
C MET A 154 -1.76 -3.64 3.44
N PHE A 155 -1.18 -2.62 4.08
CA PHE A 155 -0.49 -2.77 5.36
C PHE A 155 -1.31 -2.26 6.56
N ALA A 156 -2.11 -1.20 6.41
CA ALA A 156 -2.80 -0.58 7.55
C ALA A 156 -4.14 -1.24 7.90
N LYS A 157 -4.72 -2.03 6.98
CA LYS A 157 -6.02 -2.67 7.21
C LYS A 157 -5.86 -3.90 8.11
N THR A 158 -6.71 -3.99 9.13
CA THR A 158 -6.71 -5.07 10.13
C THR A 158 -7.21 -6.41 9.59
N ARG A 159 -8.16 -6.40 8.64
CA ARG A 159 -8.86 -7.62 8.17
C ARG A 159 -8.76 -7.82 6.67
N SER A 160 -8.53 -9.07 6.26
CA SER A 160 -8.60 -9.58 4.89
C SER A 160 -10.05 -9.74 4.39
N VAL A 161 -10.23 -10.23 3.16
CA VAL A 161 -11.56 -10.53 2.56
C VAL A 161 -12.36 -11.52 3.41
N HIS A 162 -11.68 -12.48 4.04
CA HIS A 162 -12.31 -13.58 4.79
C HIS A 162 -12.53 -13.25 6.27
N GLY A 163 -12.38 -12.00 6.68
CA GLY A 163 -12.51 -11.58 8.08
C GLY A 163 -11.34 -12.00 8.98
N LYS A 164 -10.35 -12.72 8.43
CA LYS A 164 -9.09 -13.05 9.11
C LYS A 164 -8.23 -11.80 9.29
N LEU A 165 -7.36 -11.80 10.30
CA LEU A 165 -6.34 -10.76 10.47
C LEU A 165 -5.49 -10.65 9.18
N ASN A 166 -4.95 -9.47 8.93
CA ASN A 166 -4.03 -9.26 7.82
C ASN A 166 -2.80 -10.19 7.99
N PRO A 167 -2.53 -11.12 7.04
CA PRO A 167 -1.37 -12.02 7.11
C PRO A 167 -0.03 -11.30 7.20
N LEU A 168 0.07 -10.05 6.76
CA LEU A 168 1.31 -9.26 6.87
C LEU A 168 1.61 -8.83 8.31
N TRP A 169 0.61 -8.77 9.20
CA TRP A 169 0.81 -8.20 10.54
C TRP A 169 1.66 -9.08 11.44
N GLU A 170 1.51 -10.41 11.32
CA GLU A 170 2.27 -11.36 12.13
C GLU A 170 3.76 -11.31 11.78
N ASN A 171 4.08 -11.45 10.49
CA ASN A 171 5.46 -11.44 10.00
C ASN A 171 6.14 -10.08 10.13
N LEU A 172 5.40 -8.98 10.19
CA LEU A 172 5.94 -7.64 10.45
C LEU A 172 6.00 -7.33 11.96
N HIS A 173 5.69 -8.29 12.82
CA HIS A 173 5.54 -8.13 14.27
C HIS A 173 4.70 -6.90 14.64
N TYR A 174 3.68 -6.60 13.83
CA TYR A 174 2.82 -5.47 14.07
C TYR A 174 2.00 -5.75 15.34
N PRO A 175 2.06 -4.88 16.37
CA PRO A 175 1.49 -5.15 17.70
C PRO A 175 -0.05 -5.20 17.72
N GLY A 176 -0.68 -5.05 16.55
CA GLY A 176 -2.12 -5.14 16.40
C GLY A 176 -2.83 -3.80 16.59
N ARG A 177 -4.13 -3.87 16.89
CA ARG A 177 -4.92 -2.68 17.20
C ARG A 177 -4.45 -2.14 18.56
N PRO A 178 -4.13 -0.83 18.69
CA PRO A 178 -3.83 -0.25 19.99
C PRO A 178 -4.96 -0.57 20.97
N GLU A 179 -4.65 -1.27 22.05
CA GLU A 179 -5.57 -1.41 23.16
C GLU A 179 -5.65 -0.06 23.86
N GLU A 180 -6.85 0.51 23.98
CA GLU A 180 -7.04 1.69 24.81
C GLU A 180 -6.62 1.33 26.24
N LYS A 181 -5.44 1.81 26.65
CA LYS A 181 -5.04 1.74 28.06
C LYS A 181 -6.12 2.44 28.87
N LYS A 182 -6.67 1.75 29.88
CA LYS A 182 -7.63 2.35 30.81
C LYS A 182 -7.09 3.68 31.27
N ARG A 183 -7.91 4.74 31.17
CA ARG A 183 -7.56 6.06 31.68
C ARG A 183 -7.06 5.90 33.12
N PRO A 184 -5.87 6.42 33.45
CA PRO A 184 -5.39 6.31 34.82
C PRO A 184 -6.38 6.99 35.79
N PRO A 185 -6.49 6.52 37.04
CA PRO A 185 -7.41 7.10 38.01
C PRO A 185 -7.12 8.59 38.20
N ARG A 186 -8.16 9.38 38.49
CA ARG A 186 -8.04 10.86 38.67
C ARG A 186 -6.95 11.25 39.66
N SER A 187 -6.72 10.43 40.69
CA SER A 187 -5.67 10.61 41.69
C SER A 187 -4.23 10.59 41.16
N GLN A 188 -3.99 10.10 39.94
CA GLN A 188 -2.67 10.17 39.27
C GLN A 188 -2.45 11.49 38.52
N PHE A 189 -3.49 12.31 38.36
CA PHE A 189 -3.37 13.64 37.81
C PHE A 189 -3.21 14.64 38.95
N TRP A 190 -2.30 15.59 38.79
CA TRP A 190 -2.14 16.68 39.73
C TRP A 190 -3.41 17.55 39.75
N GLU A 191 -4.04 17.67 40.92
CA GLU A 191 -5.19 18.56 41.15
C GLU A 191 -4.72 19.81 41.91
N PRO A 192 -4.88 21.02 41.34
CA PRO A 192 -4.59 22.26 42.07
C PRO A 192 -5.55 22.39 43.24
N LYS A 193 -5.01 22.54 44.46
CA LYS A 193 -5.77 22.95 45.63
C LYS A 193 -5.66 24.47 45.76
N PHE A 194 -6.81 25.14 45.82
CA PHE A 194 -6.88 26.55 46.19
C PHE A 194 -7.19 26.63 47.68
N GLU A 195 -6.52 27.52 48.41
CA GLU A 195 -6.78 27.77 49.84
C GLU A 195 -8.21 28.30 50.03
N GLU A 196 -8.86 27.92 51.14
CA GLU A 196 -10.21 28.38 51.53
C GLU A 196 -10.24 29.86 51.91
#